data_AF-A0AAW4NWD0-F1
#
_entry.id   AF-A0AAW4NWD0-F1
#
_cell.length_a   1.000
_cell.length_b   1.000
_cell.length_c   1.000
_cell.angle_alpha   90.00
_cell.angle_beta   90.00
_cell.angle_gamma   90.00
#
_symmetry.space_group_name_H-M   'P 1'
#
loop_
_entity.id
_entity.type
_entity.pdbx_description
1 polymer ?
#
loop_
_entity_poly.entity_id
_entity_poly.type
_entity_poly.pdbx_seq_one_letter_code
_entity_poly.pdbx_strand_id
1 'polypeptide(L)'
;MALTKCKECKKEVSTTAKVCPHCGVKNPGTTFGQTLGAAAIVIAIGWGVFHWIGSDDESTAAKAEAPKTCSTTDGRCLFKANIVDATVYCKPLVEKSSKYDHEWTDGILENIFSRFQLDSTNNQLTFIGDKVKFTNGFNAKTTMTYSCTLDLNTKRVVNFDIAEGKL
;
A
#
# COMPACT_ATOMS: atom_id res chain seq x y z
N MET A 1 -8.39 -38.35 -31.76
CA MET A 1 -9.54 -37.47 -31.47
C MET A 1 -10.56 -38.30 -30.73
N ALA A 2 -10.89 -37.98 -29.48
CA ALA A 2 -11.87 -38.75 -28.72
C ALA A 2 -13.29 -38.35 -29.14
N LEU A 3 -14.11 -39.33 -29.47
CA LEU A 3 -15.54 -39.16 -29.74
C LEU A 3 -16.30 -39.59 -28.48
N THR A 4 -17.29 -38.81 -28.10
CA THR A 4 -18.19 -39.10 -26.98
C THR A 4 -19.64 -38.98 -27.44
N LYS A 5 -20.56 -39.62 -26.72
CA LYS A 5 -21.98 -39.49 -27.01
C LYS A 5 -22.49 -38.18 -26.45
N CYS A 6 -23.25 -37.45 -27.25
CA CYS A 6 -23.93 -36.25 -26.80
C CYS A 6 -24.87 -36.59 -25.64
N LYS A 7 -24.79 -35.83 -24.54
CA LYS A 7 -25.62 -36.03 -23.34
C LYS A 7 -27.14 -36.07 -23.60
N GLU A 8 -27.61 -35.35 -24.62
CA GLU A 8 -29.05 -35.26 -24.96
C GLU A 8 -29.44 -36.26 -26.07
N CYS A 9 -28.88 -36.09 -27.27
CA CYS A 9 -29.33 -36.85 -28.45
C CYS A 9 -28.59 -38.17 -28.65
N LYS A 10 -27.59 -38.48 -27.81
CA LYS A 10 -26.78 -39.71 -27.82
C LYS A 10 -25.99 -40.01 -29.10
N LYS A 11 -26.07 -39.14 -30.11
CA LYS A 11 -25.24 -39.20 -31.33
C LYS A 11 -23.79 -38.90 -31.00
N GLU A 12 -22.88 -39.47 -31.79
CA GLU A 12 -21.44 -39.31 -31.60
C GLU A 12 -21.01 -37.89 -31.95
N VAL A 13 -20.24 -37.27 -31.05
CA VAL A 13 -19.72 -35.92 -31.19
C VAL A 13 -18.30 -35.86 -30.64
N SER A 14 -17.49 -34.92 -31.13
CA SER A 14 -16.15 -34.69 -30.58
C SER A 14 -16.24 -34.24 -29.12
N THR A 15 -15.36 -34.75 -28.26
CA THR A 15 -15.23 -34.33 -26.85
C THR A 15 -14.90 -32.84 -26.69
N THR A 16 -14.41 -32.19 -27.76
CA THR A 16 -14.03 -30.77 -27.78
C THR A 16 -15.07 -29.88 -28.47
N ALA A 17 -16.17 -30.45 -28.99
CA ALA A 17 -17.20 -29.66 -29.66
C ALA A 17 -17.94 -28.78 -28.65
N LYS A 18 -17.98 -27.46 -28.87
CA LYS A 18 -18.69 -26.50 -28.00
C LYS A 18 -20.21 -26.61 -28.11
N VAL A 19 -20.72 -27.04 -29.27
CA VAL A 19 -22.16 -27.20 -29.55
C VAL A 19 -22.37 -28.48 -30.34
N CYS A 20 -23.39 -29.26 -29.97
CA CYS A 20 -23.76 -30.45 -30.74
C CYS A 20 -24.36 -30.05 -32.11
N PRO A 21 -23.83 -30.54 -33.24
CA PRO A 21 -24.38 -30.23 -34.56
C PRO A 21 -25.74 -30.88 -34.84
N HIS A 22 -26.17 -31.88 -34.05
CA HIS A 22 -27.41 -32.60 -34.29
C HIS A 22 -28.61 -32.10 -33.48
N CYS A 23 -28.38 -31.59 -32.26
CA CYS A 23 -29.45 -31.11 -31.38
C CYS A 23 -29.21 -29.70 -30.82
N GLY A 24 -28.06 -29.08 -31.10
CA GLY A 24 -27.77 -27.71 -30.68
C GLY A 24 -27.40 -27.52 -29.20
N VAL A 25 -27.32 -28.60 -28.40
CA VAL A 25 -26.96 -28.46 -26.98
C VAL A 25 -25.51 -28.00 -26.81
N LYS A 26 -25.30 -27.00 -25.95
CA LYS A 26 -23.98 -26.49 -25.59
C LYS A 26 -23.26 -27.47 -24.65
N ASN A 27 -21.96 -27.66 -24.88
CA ASN A 27 -21.08 -28.61 -24.17
C ASN A 27 -21.69 -30.03 -24.11
N PRO A 28 -21.71 -30.77 -25.23
CA PRO A 28 -22.33 -32.08 -25.33
C PRO A 28 -21.49 -33.20 -24.72
N GLY A 29 -20.18 -32.98 -24.52
CA GLY A 29 -19.23 -33.99 -24.01
C GLY A 29 -18.99 -33.98 -22.50
N THR A 30 -19.61 -33.07 -21.75
CA THR A 30 -19.46 -33.00 -20.29
C THR A 30 -20.58 -33.78 -19.61
N THR A 31 -20.26 -34.93 -19.00
CA THR A 31 -21.18 -35.67 -18.13
C THR A 31 -21.21 -35.04 -16.75
N PHE A 32 -22.40 -34.88 -16.16
CA PHE A 32 -22.67 -34.20 -14.89
C PHE A 32 -21.81 -34.71 -13.70
N GLY A 33 -21.35 -35.97 -13.75
CA GLY A 33 -20.44 -36.55 -12.75
C GLY A 33 -19.01 -36.00 -12.74
N GLN A 34 -18.49 -35.49 -13.87
CA GLN A 34 -17.12 -34.95 -13.93
C GLN A 34 -17.01 -33.54 -13.32
N THR A 35 -18.10 -32.76 -13.35
CA THR A 35 -18.14 -31.41 -12.74
C THR A 35 -18.27 -31.44 -11.22
N LEU A 36 -18.95 -32.44 -10.64
CA LEU A 36 -19.09 -32.59 -9.19
C LEU A 36 -17.79 -33.06 -8.52
N GLY A 37 -17.05 -33.99 -9.15
CA GLY A 37 -15.77 -34.47 -8.62
C GLY A 37 -14.70 -33.37 -8.54
N ALA A 38 -14.63 -32.50 -9.56
CA ALA A 38 -13.68 -31.38 -9.56
C ALA A 38 -14.01 -30.31 -8.51
N ALA A 39 -15.31 -30.02 -8.28
CA ALA A 39 -15.74 -29.07 -7.26
C ALA A 39 -15.44 -29.56 -5.83
N ALA A 40 -15.63 -30.85 -5.56
CA ALA A 40 -15.34 -31.43 -4.24
C ALA A 40 -13.84 -31.37 -3.88
N ILE A 41 -12.96 -31.57 -4.86
CA ILE A 41 -11.50 -31.47 -4.67
C ILE A 41 -11.08 -30.02 -4.40
N VAL A 42 -11.65 -29.04 -5.12
CA VAL A 42 -11.36 -27.61 -4.88
C VAL A 42 -11.85 -27.16 -3.50
N ILE A 43 -13.02 -27.64 -3.05
CA ILE A 43 -13.54 -27.33 -1.71
C ILE A 43 -12.68 -27.97 -0.62
N ALA A 44 -12.22 -29.22 -0.79
CA ALA A 44 -11.33 -29.87 0.16
C ALA A 44 -9.95 -29.18 0.27
N ILE A 45 -9.37 -28.77 -0.87
CA ILE A 45 -8.11 -28.02 -0.90
C ILE A 45 -8.30 -26.63 -0.28
N GLY A 46 -9.37 -25.91 -0.64
CA GLY A 46 -9.68 -24.60 -0.08
C GLY A 46 -9.92 -24.65 1.44
N TRP A 47 -10.59 -25.68 1.94
CA TRP A 47 -10.82 -25.88 3.37
C TRP A 47 -9.52 -26.26 4.12
N GLY A 48 -8.67 -27.10 3.51
CA GLY A 48 -7.34 -27.39 4.04
C GLY A 48 -6.44 -26.16 4.11
N VAL A 49 -6.44 -25.33 3.06
CA VAL A 49 -5.72 -24.04 3.03
C VAL A 49 -6.27 -23.06 4.06
N PHE A 50 -7.59 -22.98 4.23
CA PHE A 50 -8.22 -22.12 5.24
C PHE A 50 -7.84 -22.54 6.67
N HIS A 51 -7.79 -23.85 6.94
CA HIS A 51 -7.35 -24.37 8.23
C HIS A 51 -5.84 -24.24 8.47
N TRP A 52 -5.03 -24.15 7.41
CA TRP A 52 -3.58 -23.93 7.52
C TRP A 52 -3.21 -22.44 7.64
N ILE A 53 -4.02 -21.53 7.09
CA ILE A 53 -3.85 -20.06 7.23
C ILE A 53 -4.39 -19.53 8.57
N GLY A 54 -5.18 -20.33 9.29
CA GLY A 54 -5.84 -19.92 10.54
C GLY A 54 -5.03 -20.09 11.84
N SER A 55 -3.82 -20.66 11.79
CA SER A 55 -2.96 -20.87 12.96
C SER A 55 -1.51 -20.65 12.58
N ASP A 56 -1.06 -19.39 12.66
CA ASP A 56 0.30 -18.98 13.02
C ASP A 56 0.27 -17.46 13.25
N ASP A 57 0.02 -17.08 14.51
CA ASP A 57 0.32 -15.76 15.05
C ASP A 57 1.86 -15.57 15.01
N GLU A 58 2.40 -15.23 13.84
CA GLU A 58 3.78 -14.75 13.71
C GLU A 58 3.81 -13.41 12.94
N SER A 59 3.56 -12.35 13.69
CA SER A 59 4.43 -11.17 13.77
C SER A 59 5.34 -10.90 12.56
N THR A 60 4.76 -10.40 11.46
CA THR A 60 5.45 -9.37 10.67
C THR A 60 4.94 -8.01 11.13
N ALA A 61 5.85 -7.25 11.73
CA ALA A 61 5.61 -6.02 12.46
C ALA A 61 4.83 -4.96 11.66
N ALA A 62 3.53 -4.86 11.92
CA ALA A 62 2.89 -3.59 12.21
C ALA A 62 2.21 -3.75 13.57
N LYS A 63 3.03 -3.73 14.64
CA LYS A 63 2.54 -3.49 15.98
C LYS A 63 1.84 -2.13 15.92
N ALA A 64 0.52 -2.14 15.79
CA ALA A 64 -0.29 -1.03 16.22
C ALA A 64 -0.08 -0.95 17.74
N GLU A 65 0.94 -0.19 18.11
CA GLU A 65 1.30 0.04 19.49
C GLU A 65 0.14 0.79 20.14
N ALA A 66 -0.35 0.23 21.26
CA ALA A 66 -1.22 0.90 22.22
C ALA A 66 -0.82 2.37 22.42
N PRO A 67 -1.74 3.29 22.76
CA PRO A 67 -1.47 4.73 22.83
C PRO A 67 -0.24 4.99 23.69
N LYS A 68 0.90 5.25 23.04
CA LYS A 68 2.16 5.46 23.74
C LYS A 68 2.08 6.82 24.40
N THR A 69 1.94 6.83 25.71
CA THR A 69 2.22 8.00 26.53
C THR A 69 3.72 8.31 26.41
N CYS A 70 4.10 9.04 25.36
CA CYS A 70 5.46 9.51 25.20
C CYS A 70 5.80 10.51 26.32
N SER A 71 7.00 10.40 26.89
CA SER A 71 7.54 11.47 27.74
C SER A 71 7.70 12.75 26.93
N THR A 72 7.51 13.91 27.56
CA THR A 72 7.72 15.23 26.93
C THR A 72 9.18 15.48 26.53
N THR A 73 10.11 14.70 27.07
CA THR A 73 11.54 14.74 26.76
C THR A 73 11.98 13.65 25.78
N ASP A 74 11.13 12.66 25.49
CA ASP A 74 11.46 11.59 24.54
C ASP A 74 11.12 12.02 23.12
N GLY A 75 12.04 12.78 22.51
CA GLY A 75 11.88 13.27 21.14
C GLY A 75 11.71 12.15 20.11
N ARG A 76 12.28 10.96 20.32
CA ARG A 76 12.14 9.84 19.37
C ARG A 76 10.75 9.24 19.43
N CYS A 77 10.19 9.07 20.63
CA CYS A 77 8.80 8.64 20.80
C CYS A 77 7.85 9.68 20.21
N LEU A 78 8.03 10.96 20.55
CA LEU A 78 7.22 12.05 20.03
C LEU A 78 7.27 12.13 18.50
N PHE A 79 8.45 11.98 17.91
CA PHE A 79 8.61 11.94 16.46
C PHE A 79 7.80 10.83 15.81
N LYS A 80 7.92 9.59 16.30
CA LYS A 80 7.16 8.45 15.76
C LYS A 80 5.66 8.61 15.96
N ALA A 81 5.24 9.11 17.13
CA ALA A 81 3.83 9.29 17.46
C ALA A 81 3.14 10.38 16.61
N ASN A 82 3.90 11.37 16.12
CA ASN A 82 3.35 12.51 15.37
C ASN A 82 3.76 12.52 13.89
N ILE A 83 4.37 11.46 13.37
CA ILE A 83 4.87 11.39 11.99
C ILE A 83 3.76 11.47 10.95
N VAL A 84 2.59 10.88 11.24
CA VAL A 84 1.43 10.90 10.35
C VAL A 84 0.86 12.32 10.26
N ASP A 85 0.64 12.96 11.41
CA ASP A 85 0.18 14.35 11.46
C ASP A 85 1.16 15.28 10.74
N ALA A 86 2.47 15.15 11.01
CA ALA A 86 3.50 15.90 10.32
C ALA A 86 3.46 15.69 8.80
N THR A 87 3.28 14.45 8.35
CA THR A 87 3.20 14.17 6.91
C THR A 87 1.98 14.83 6.30
N VAL A 88 0.81 14.72 6.93
CA VAL A 88 -0.45 15.30 6.44
C VAL A 88 -0.38 16.81 6.35
N TYR A 89 0.18 17.48 7.35
CA TYR A 89 0.21 18.94 7.38
C TYR A 89 1.39 19.55 6.62
N CYS A 90 2.57 18.93 6.66
CA CYS A 90 3.79 19.51 6.11
C CYS A 90 4.03 19.15 4.64
N LYS A 91 3.68 17.93 4.20
CA LYS A 91 3.94 17.49 2.82
C LYS A 91 3.32 18.45 1.78
N PRO A 92 2.05 18.90 1.92
CA PRO A 92 1.47 19.85 0.98
C PRO A 92 2.18 21.21 0.97
N LEU A 93 2.78 21.64 2.09
CA LEU A 93 3.53 22.90 2.17
C LEU A 93 4.84 22.80 1.38
N VAL A 94 5.52 21.66 1.47
CA VAL A 94 6.72 21.37 0.67
C VAL A 94 6.36 21.39 -0.82
N GLU A 95 5.36 20.62 -1.24
CA GLU A 95 4.98 20.52 -2.66
C GLU A 95 4.56 21.88 -3.25
N LYS A 96 3.79 22.67 -2.49
CA LYS A 96 3.37 24.03 -2.89
C LYS A 96 4.50 25.06 -2.93
N SER A 97 5.65 24.76 -2.29
CA SER A 97 6.81 25.64 -2.32
C SER A 97 7.59 25.53 -3.64
N SER A 98 7.35 24.49 -4.45
CA SER A 98 7.96 24.41 -5.76
C SER A 98 7.29 25.36 -6.75
N LYS A 99 8.11 26.13 -7.47
CA LYS A 99 7.65 27.04 -8.53
C LYS A 99 7.29 26.32 -9.83
N TYR A 100 7.98 25.21 -10.12
CA TYR A 100 7.79 24.45 -11.36
C TYR A 100 7.32 23.05 -11.04
N ASP A 101 8.26 22.16 -10.73
CA ASP A 101 8.01 20.76 -10.47
C ASP A 101 8.78 20.28 -9.24
N HIS A 102 8.31 19.21 -8.60
CA HIS A 102 8.95 18.59 -7.46
C HIS A 102 9.00 17.07 -7.62
N GLU A 103 10.12 16.48 -7.21
CA GLU A 103 10.32 15.04 -7.23
C GLU A 103 10.76 14.56 -5.85
N TRP A 104 9.98 13.67 -5.26
CA TRP A 104 10.38 12.97 -4.03
C TRP A 104 11.45 11.92 -4.38
N THR A 105 12.54 11.90 -3.62
CA THR A 105 13.64 10.93 -3.84
C THR A 105 13.42 9.60 -3.13
N ASP A 106 12.42 9.53 -2.27
CA ASP A 106 12.04 8.37 -1.46
C ASP A 106 10.99 7.47 -2.11
N GLY A 107 10.88 6.24 -1.61
CA GLY A 107 9.79 5.35 -1.98
C GLY A 107 8.41 5.88 -1.57
N ILE A 108 7.36 5.42 -2.25
CA ILE A 108 5.95 5.83 -2.04
C ILE A 108 5.49 5.64 -0.57
N LEU A 109 6.07 4.67 0.13
CA LEU A 109 5.72 4.28 1.49
C LEU A 109 6.73 4.77 2.55
N GLU A 110 7.75 5.53 2.14
CA GLU A 110 8.80 5.97 3.05
C GLU A 110 8.47 7.31 3.70
N ASN A 111 9.05 7.52 4.88
CA ASN A 111 8.91 8.76 5.61
C ASN A 111 9.80 9.85 4.99
N ILE A 112 9.16 10.95 4.60
CA ILE A 112 9.81 12.12 4.00
C ILE A 112 10.76 12.87 4.97
N PHE A 113 10.62 12.66 6.28
CA PHE A 113 11.46 13.33 7.29
C PHE A 113 12.69 12.51 7.66
N SER A 114 13.87 13.12 7.55
CA SER A 114 15.16 12.49 7.85
C SER A 114 15.57 12.66 9.31
N ARG A 115 15.15 13.74 9.96
CA ARG A 115 15.53 14.06 11.35
C ARG A 115 14.48 14.91 12.06
N PHE A 116 14.68 15.14 13.35
CA PHE A 116 13.82 16.00 14.16
C PHE A 116 14.62 16.81 15.17
N GLN A 117 14.01 17.90 15.63
CA GLN A 117 14.51 18.71 16.74
C GLN A 117 13.35 18.97 17.70
N LEU A 118 13.51 18.50 18.94
CA LEU A 118 12.54 18.71 20.01
C LEU A 118 12.86 20.04 20.72
N ASP A 119 11.86 20.90 20.85
CA ASP A 119 11.84 22.01 21.78
C ASP A 119 10.86 21.68 22.90
N SER A 120 11.38 21.13 23.99
CA SER A 120 10.58 20.76 25.16
C SER A 120 10.03 21.96 25.92
N THR A 121 10.63 23.15 25.76
CA THR A 121 10.22 24.35 26.47
C THR A 121 8.92 24.89 25.89
N ASN A 122 8.82 24.90 24.56
CA ASN A 122 7.64 25.36 23.84
C ASN A 122 6.69 24.22 23.46
N ASN A 123 7.01 22.97 23.84
CA ASN A 123 6.28 21.76 23.45
C ASN A 123 6.10 21.64 21.92
N GLN A 124 7.18 21.91 21.20
CA GLN A 124 7.21 21.92 19.74
C GLN A 124 8.17 20.85 19.22
N LEU A 125 7.82 20.28 18.07
CA LEU A 125 8.66 19.32 17.38
C LEU A 125 8.85 19.76 15.94
N THR A 126 10.11 20.04 15.58
CA THR A 126 10.50 20.39 14.22
C THR A 126 10.87 19.13 13.47
N PHE A 127 10.13 18.82 12.42
CA PHE A 127 10.38 17.74 11.48
C PHE A 127 11.19 18.28 10.30
N ILE A 128 12.31 17.63 9.98
CA ILE A 128 13.24 18.12 8.98
C ILE A 128 13.47 17.03 7.94
N GLY A 129 13.30 17.37 6.67
CA GLY A 129 13.52 16.47 5.53
C GLY A 129 14.37 17.11 4.46
N ASP A 130 14.99 16.26 3.66
CA ASP A 130 15.92 16.61 2.56
C ASP A 130 15.70 15.70 1.33
N LYS A 131 14.48 15.14 1.24
CA LYS A 131 14.14 14.05 0.35
C LYS A 131 13.30 14.48 -0.84
N VAL A 132 13.46 15.73 -1.25
CA VAL A 132 12.74 16.34 -2.36
C VAL A 132 13.70 17.15 -3.23
N LYS A 133 13.49 17.08 -4.53
CA LYS A 133 14.21 17.88 -5.52
C LYS A 133 13.24 18.82 -6.20
N PHE A 134 13.61 20.10 -6.31
CA PHE A 134 12.84 21.07 -7.09
C PHE A 134 13.50 21.31 -8.43
N THR A 135 12.67 21.41 -9.45
CA THR A 135 13.09 21.72 -10.82
C THR A 135 13.06 23.24 -11.02
N ASN A 136 14.12 23.82 -11.61
CA ASN A 136 14.14 25.24 -11.99
C ASN A 136 13.75 25.44 -13.48
N GLY A 137 13.79 26.69 -13.96
CA GLY A 137 13.40 27.04 -15.33
C GLY A 137 14.29 26.45 -16.44
N PHE A 138 15.41 25.82 -16.09
CA PHE A 138 16.34 25.13 -17.01
C PHE A 138 16.25 23.61 -16.90
N ASN A 139 15.21 23.08 -16.25
CA ASN A 139 15.06 21.66 -15.91
C ASN A 139 16.18 21.08 -15.03
N ALA A 140 16.98 21.93 -14.37
CA ALA A 140 17.95 21.48 -13.39
C ALA A 140 17.24 21.17 -12.07
N LYS A 141 17.62 20.06 -11.43
CA LYS A 141 17.03 19.56 -10.18
C LYS A 141 17.98 19.82 -9.01
N THR A 142 17.51 20.52 -7.99
CA THR A 142 18.27 20.80 -6.76
C THR A 142 17.57 20.18 -5.57
N THR A 143 18.33 19.51 -4.69
CA THR A 143 17.80 18.97 -3.44
C THR A 143 17.45 20.11 -2.49
N MET A 144 16.25 20.07 -1.93
CA MET A 144 15.78 21.06 -0.96
C MET A 144 15.83 20.46 0.45
N THR A 145 16.17 21.28 1.43
CA THR A 145 15.99 20.97 2.85
C THR A 145 14.83 21.78 3.37
N TYR A 146 13.88 21.13 4.04
CA TYR A 146 12.72 21.79 4.64
C TYR A 146 12.60 21.44 6.11
N SER A 147 12.06 22.39 6.88
CA SER A 147 11.71 22.23 8.28
C SER A 147 10.25 22.60 8.50
N CYS A 148 9.56 21.80 9.30
CA CYS A 148 8.15 21.99 9.64
C CYS A 148 7.97 21.77 11.14
N THR A 149 7.64 22.83 11.86
CA THR A 149 7.46 22.80 13.32
C THR A 149 5.99 22.63 13.65
N LEU A 150 5.68 21.57 14.39
CA LEU A 150 4.37 21.30 14.95
C LEU A 150 4.34 21.69 16.43
N ASP A 151 3.25 22.33 16.84
CA ASP A 151 2.88 22.39 18.24
C ASP A 151 2.25 21.05 18.66
N LEU A 152 2.82 20.41 19.69
CA LEU A 152 2.43 19.05 20.07
C LEU A 152 1.08 18.99 20.81
N ASN A 153 0.51 20.11 21.25
CA ASN A 153 -0.81 20.16 21.88
C ASN A 153 -1.91 20.26 20.81
N THR A 154 -1.77 21.22 19.92
CA THR A 154 -2.77 21.58 18.90
C THR A 154 -2.62 20.80 17.59
N LYS A 155 -1.45 20.14 17.39
CA LYS A 155 -1.07 19.44 16.15
C LYS A 155 -1.07 20.34 14.92
N ARG A 156 -0.87 21.65 15.12
CA ARG A 156 -0.83 22.64 14.04
C ARG A 156 0.60 23.05 13.72
N VAL A 157 0.83 23.36 12.45
CA VAL A 157 2.10 23.90 11.98
C VAL A 157 2.22 25.33 12.51
N VAL A 158 3.28 25.61 13.26
CA VAL A 158 3.60 26.93 13.80
C VAL A 158 4.73 27.62 13.04
N ASN A 159 5.59 26.83 12.39
CA ASN A 159 6.65 27.34 11.53
C ASN A 159 6.92 26.38 10.37
N PHE A 160 7.24 26.94 9.21
CA PHE A 160 7.66 26.18 8.03
C PHE A 160 8.72 26.97 7.28
N ASP A 161 9.79 26.30 6.91
CA ASP A 161 10.89 26.88 6.12
C ASP A 161 11.40 25.85 5.12
N ILE A 162 11.85 26.32 3.96
CA ILE A 162 12.43 25.49 2.91
C ILE A 162 13.51 26.28 2.17
N ALA A 163 14.68 25.66 2.02
CA ALA A 163 15.82 26.26 1.37
C ALA A 163 16.57 25.21 0.53
N GLU A 164 17.39 25.68 -0.40
CA GLU A 164 18.30 24.82 -1.14
C GLU A 164 19.27 24.14 -0.16
N GLY A 165 19.36 22.81 -0.25
CA GLY A 165 20.30 22.04 0.56
C GLY A 165 21.74 22.44 0.21
N LYS A 166 22.59 22.55 1.24
CA LYS A 166 24.03 22.66 1.00
C LYS A 166 24.58 21.27 0.68
N LEU A 167 25.24 21.14 -0.47
CA LEU A 167 26.04 19.97 -0.84
C LEU A 167 27.20 19.78 0.15
#